data_AF-A0ABD4EFP1-F1
#
_entry.id   AF-A0ABD4EFP1-F1
#
_cell.length_a   1.000
_cell.length_b   1.000
_cell.length_c   1.000
_cell.angle_alpha   90.00
_cell.angle_beta   90.00
_cell.angle_gamma   90.00
#
_symmetry.space_group_name_H-M   'P 1'
#
loop_
_entity.id
_entity.type
_entity.pdbx_description
1 polymer ?
#
loop_
_entity_poly.entity_id
_entity_poly.type
_entity_poly.pdbx_seq_one_letter_code
_entity_poly.pdbx_strand_id
1 'polypeptide(L)'
;MKRTTSIVLCASLILGGCASMDKEQMKDIPKIVSVKDYDGKYIGEHKERNEIFLKKYKAEAEKKYKKYVKEVFNKDVKIIKVYSYTTSIGGKPFEGLTVMGTVDYDIPFNFNLNFEESKGHLGYSTITADQSNELKAAISALMFKRYENDIENARMKFKEEVEKQGYYAMNNKLMKQQEFRGVTRPYLNFSTNTSIGLNDFKKDFKPLLNVKDKSFYTRIDILSRKYPQLMDEMRTEFIAFYNKKAKDDVNKYSWNLQIPTNDTMKKIPGTKMMYFYKDGVSPSELGGDGKLKRQTKDISMIGGEWDRIKKEKNNKNKFDNSSE
;
A
#
# COMPACT_ATOMS: atom_id res chain seq x y z
N MET A 1 -5.00 52.22 -54.84
CA MET A 1 -4.00 52.40 -53.77
C MET A 1 -4.68 52.13 -52.43
N LYS A 2 -4.19 51.13 -51.67
CA LYS A 2 -4.38 50.83 -50.22
C LYS A 2 -5.82 50.55 -49.73
N ARG A 3 -6.23 49.28 -49.51
CA ARG A 3 -6.08 48.46 -48.28
C ARG A 3 -6.38 49.20 -46.97
N THR A 4 -7.43 48.78 -46.27
CA THR A 4 -7.37 48.51 -44.83
C THR A 4 -8.43 47.48 -44.43
N THR A 5 -7.92 46.37 -43.94
CA THR A 5 -8.58 45.24 -43.30
C THR A 5 -9.13 45.66 -41.94
N SER A 6 -10.34 45.24 -41.60
CA SER A 6 -10.76 45.06 -40.21
C SER A 6 -11.37 43.67 -40.10
N ILE A 7 -10.58 42.76 -39.54
CA ILE A 7 -10.97 41.40 -39.18
C ILE A 7 -11.75 41.53 -37.87
N VAL A 8 -13.07 41.37 -37.95
CA VAL A 8 -13.90 41.12 -36.76
C VAL A 8 -13.74 39.63 -36.43
N LEU A 9 -13.15 39.34 -35.27
CA LEU A 9 -13.18 38.01 -34.67
C LEU A 9 -14.64 37.65 -34.36
N CYS A 10 -15.27 36.86 -35.23
CA CYS A 10 -16.49 36.16 -34.87
C CYS A 10 -16.13 35.00 -33.94
N ALA A 11 -16.41 35.19 -32.66
CA ALA A 11 -16.49 34.12 -31.68
C ALA A 11 -17.55 33.10 -32.12
N SER A 12 -17.12 31.96 -32.63
CA SER A 12 -17.98 30.80 -32.80
C SER A 12 -18.20 30.15 -31.44
N LEU A 13 -19.24 30.64 -30.74
CA LEU A 13 -19.98 29.87 -29.75
C LEU A 13 -20.53 28.61 -30.42
N ILE A 14 -19.77 27.51 -30.35
CA ILE A 14 -20.32 26.17 -30.58
C ILE A 14 -20.87 25.69 -29.24
N LEU A 15 -22.10 26.13 -28.95
CA LEU A 15 -23.01 25.39 -28.09
C LEU A 15 -23.43 24.14 -28.86
N GLY A 16 -22.80 23.02 -28.53
CA GLY A 16 -23.13 21.71 -29.05
C GLY A 16 -23.36 20.71 -27.93
N GLY A 17 -24.64 20.50 -27.58
CA GLY A 17 -25.15 19.20 -27.14
C GLY A 17 -25.10 18.88 -25.65
N CYS A 18 -26.25 19.07 -25.00
CA CYS A 18 -26.58 18.54 -23.69
C CYS A 18 -26.28 17.04 -23.55
N ALA A 19 -25.36 16.70 -22.66
CA ALA A 19 -25.69 15.74 -21.62
C ALA A 19 -25.75 16.56 -20.34
N SER A 20 -26.95 16.75 -19.81
CA SER A 20 -27.10 16.99 -18.38
C SER A 20 -26.47 15.79 -17.68
N MET A 21 -25.17 15.88 -17.36
CA MET A 21 -24.64 15.10 -16.25
C MET A 21 -25.49 15.55 -15.07
N ASP A 22 -26.40 14.68 -14.64
CA ASP A 22 -27.02 14.81 -13.33
C ASP A 22 -25.89 15.20 -12.40
N LYS A 23 -26.02 16.39 -11.78
CA LYS A 23 -25.15 16.76 -10.68
C LYS A 23 -25.50 15.77 -9.57
N GLU A 24 -24.94 14.56 -9.65
CA GLU A 24 -24.93 13.59 -8.58
C GLU A 24 -24.52 14.39 -7.35
N GLN A 25 -25.41 14.41 -6.36
CA GLN A 25 -25.25 15.15 -5.12
C GLN A 25 -24.03 14.53 -4.40
N MET A 26 -22.83 14.98 -4.75
CA MET A 26 -21.63 14.53 -4.05
C MET A 26 -21.77 15.05 -2.62
N LYS A 27 -21.78 14.12 -1.65
CA LYS A 27 -21.66 14.44 -0.23
C LYS A 27 -20.57 15.49 -0.05
N ASP A 28 -20.80 16.42 0.88
CA ASP A 28 -19.79 17.42 1.28
C ASP A 28 -18.62 16.70 1.98
N ILE A 29 -17.70 16.20 1.16
CA ILE A 29 -16.50 15.47 1.56
C ILE A 29 -15.33 16.45 1.48
N PRO A 30 -14.53 16.61 2.56
CA PRO A 30 -13.35 17.46 2.53
C PRO A 30 -12.42 17.10 1.36
N LYS A 31 -11.77 18.08 0.74
CA LYS A 31 -10.82 17.77 -0.37
C LYS A 31 -9.54 17.13 0.14
N ILE A 32 -9.10 17.53 1.33
CA ILE A 32 -7.85 17.12 1.95
C ILE A 32 -8.10 16.90 3.44
N VAL A 33 -7.55 15.82 3.97
CA VAL A 33 -7.60 15.48 5.40
C VAL A 33 -6.21 15.10 5.92
N SER A 34 -5.97 15.33 7.20
CA SER A 34 -4.72 14.91 7.85
C SER A 34 -4.76 13.43 8.21
N VAL A 35 -3.65 12.72 7.98
CA VAL A 35 -3.51 11.31 8.39
C VAL A 35 -3.37 11.12 9.90
N LYS A 36 -3.22 12.22 10.67
CA LYS A 36 -3.20 12.17 12.15
C LYS A 36 -4.58 11.92 12.73
N ASP A 37 -5.59 12.56 12.16
CA ASP A 37 -6.91 12.64 12.79
C ASP A 37 -8.01 11.98 11.93
N TYR A 38 -7.74 11.80 10.63
CA TYR A 38 -8.74 11.22 9.74
C TYR A 38 -9.00 9.75 10.06
N ASP A 39 -10.28 9.40 10.11
CA ASP A 39 -10.74 8.11 10.60
C ASP A 39 -11.10 7.12 9.49
N GLY A 40 -10.97 7.54 8.22
CA GLY A 40 -11.22 6.74 7.04
C GLY A 40 -12.67 6.73 6.56
N LYS A 41 -13.61 7.45 7.17
CA LYS A 41 -15.07 7.31 6.90
C LYS A 41 -15.49 7.45 5.43
N TYR A 42 -14.76 8.21 4.62
CA TYR A 42 -15.09 8.47 3.21
C TYR A 42 -14.29 7.65 2.19
N ILE A 43 -13.43 6.70 2.59
CA ILE A 43 -12.71 5.87 1.61
C ILE A 43 -13.72 5.09 0.74
N GLY A 44 -13.59 5.23 -0.59
CA GLY A 44 -14.49 4.65 -1.60
C GLY A 44 -15.31 5.68 -2.37
N GLU A 45 -16.08 5.22 -3.35
CA GLU A 45 -17.01 6.07 -4.13
C GLU A 45 -18.35 6.24 -3.41
N HIS A 46 -18.88 7.46 -3.46
CA HIS A 46 -20.13 7.89 -2.79
C HIS A 46 -21.21 8.35 -3.77
N LYS A 47 -21.17 7.87 -5.01
CA LYS A 47 -22.29 8.09 -5.95
C LYS A 47 -23.47 7.23 -5.54
N GLU A 48 -24.68 7.65 -5.87
CA GLU A 48 -25.92 6.94 -5.49
C GLU A 48 -25.88 5.46 -5.90
N ARG A 49 -25.48 5.17 -7.15
CA ARG A 49 -25.34 3.79 -7.65
C ARG A 49 -24.36 2.93 -6.84
N ASN A 50 -23.26 3.52 -6.38
CA ASN A 50 -22.26 2.83 -5.56
C ASN A 50 -22.82 2.52 -4.17
N GLU A 51 -23.58 3.44 -3.57
CA GLU A 51 -24.25 3.22 -2.29
C GLU A 51 -25.34 2.14 -2.38
N ILE A 52 -26.14 2.15 -3.46
CA ILE A 52 -27.13 1.11 -3.76
C ILE A 52 -26.44 -0.26 -3.88
N PHE A 53 -25.34 -0.34 -4.65
CA PHE A 53 -24.59 -1.57 -4.84
C PHE A 53 -23.98 -2.09 -3.52
N LEU A 54 -23.38 -1.19 -2.73
CA LEU A 54 -22.86 -1.51 -1.39
C LEU A 54 -23.96 -2.05 -0.48
N LYS A 55 -25.13 -1.39 -0.42
CA LYS A 55 -26.25 -1.85 0.40
C LYS A 55 -26.77 -3.23 -0.05
N LYS A 56 -26.84 -3.47 -1.36
CA LYS A 56 -27.30 -4.74 -1.95
C LYS A 56 -26.36 -5.90 -1.62
N TYR A 57 -25.04 -5.70 -1.74
CA TYR A 57 -24.07 -6.80 -1.77
C TYR A 57 -23.14 -6.94 -0.56
N LYS A 58 -23.10 -5.96 0.35
CA LYS A 58 -22.14 -5.97 1.47
C LYS A 58 -22.15 -7.27 2.29
N ALA A 59 -23.33 -7.76 2.69
CA ALA A 59 -23.43 -8.96 3.51
C ALA A 59 -22.96 -10.22 2.77
N GLU A 60 -23.27 -10.34 1.47
CA GLU A 60 -22.81 -11.45 0.64
C GLU A 60 -21.29 -11.40 0.45
N ALA A 61 -20.74 -10.21 0.15
CA ALA A 61 -19.30 -10.00 -0.02
C ALA A 61 -18.52 -10.37 1.25
N GLU A 62 -18.96 -9.92 2.43
CA GLU A 62 -18.34 -10.27 3.72
C GLU A 62 -18.38 -11.77 3.99
N LYS A 63 -19.50 -12.44 3.67
CA LYS A 63 -19.64 -13.90 3.82
C LYS A 63 -18.67 -14.65 2.90
N LYS A 64 -18.57 -14.26 1.63
CA LYS A 64 -17.64 -14.87 0.65
C LYS A 64 -16.18 -14.65 1.04
N TYR A 65 -15.83 -13.44 1.47
CA TYR A 65 -14.50 -13.12 1.96
C TYR A 65 -14.09 -14.02 3.14
N LYS A 66 -14.95 -14.13 4.17
CA LYS A 66 -14.69 -15.00 5.33
C LYS A 66 -14.53 -16.46 4.93
N LYS A 67 -15.39 -16.96 4.03
CA LYS A 67 -15.31 -18.32 3.48
C LYS A 67 -13.96 -18.56 2.78
N TYR A 68 -13.55 -17.64 1.91
CA TYR A 68 -12.25 -17.71 1.23
C TYR A 68 -11.08 -17.80 2.22
N VAL A 69 -11.03 -16.93 3.24
CA VAL A 69 -9.97 -16.96 4.25
C VAL A 69 -9.93 -18.32 4.97
N LYS A 70 -11.10 -18.85 5.33
CA LYS A 70 -11.17 -20.15 6.02
C LYS A 70 -10.67 -21.29 5.12
N GLU A 71 -11.07 -21.32 3.87
CA GLU A 71 -10.67 -22.35 2.91
C GLU A 71 -9.18 -22.29 2.58
N VAL A 72 -8.67 -21.10 2.28
CA VAL A 72 -7.29 -20.92 1.82
C VAL A 72 -6.31 -20.97 3.00
N PHE A 73 -6.56 -20.22 4.07
CA PHE A 73 -5.62 -20.05 5.17
C PHE A 73 -5.94 -20.89 6.41
N ASN A 74 -7.15 -21.46 6.53
CA ASN A 74 -7.65 -22.10 7.75
C ASN A 74 -7.59 -21.18 8.97
N LYS A 75 -7.89 -19.89 8.76
CA LYS A 75 -7.93 -18.86 9.79
C LYS A 75 -9.26 -18.12 9.78
N ASP A 76 -9.50 -17.40 10.87
CA ASP A 76 -10.61 -16.46 10.94
C ASP A 76 -10.13 -15.06 10.51
N VAL A 77 -11.07 -14.16 10.21
CA VAL A 77 -10.75 -12.81 9.73
C VAL A 77 -11.69 -11.78 10.32
N LYS A 78 -11.10 -10.66 10.74
CA LYS A 78 -11.83 -9.44 11.07
C LYS A 78 -11.96 -8.57 9.82
N ILE A 79 -13.19 -8.34 9.37
CA ILE A 79 -13.46 -7.35 8.32
C ILE A 79 -13.19 -5.96 8.88
N ILE A 80 -12.36 -5.20 8.16
CA ILE A 80 -11.95 -3.84 8.55
C ILE A 80 -12.79 -2.80 7.82
N LYS A 81 -13.09 -3.03 6.53
CA LYS A 81 -13.87 -2.13 5.71
C LYS A 81 -14.49 -2.85 4.53
N VAL A 82 -15.67 -2.40 4.11
CA VAL A 82 -16.25 -2.69 2.81
C VAL A 82 -16.61 -1.36 2.17
N TYR A 83 -16.19 -1.15 0.94
CA TYR A 83 -16.51 0.06 0.20
C TYR A 83 -16.66 -0.24 -1.28
N SER A 84 -17.40 0.63 -1.97
CA SER A 84 -17.70 0.51 -3.40
C SER A 84 -16.71 1.28 -4.26
N TYR A 85 -16.46 0.76 -5.46
CA TYR A 85 -15.70 1.42 -6.52
C TYR A 85 -16.46 1.30 -7.86
N THR A 86 -16.17 2.17 -8.81
CA THR A 86 -16.55 2.01 -10.20
C THR A 86 -15.33 1.62 -11.03
N THR A 87 -15.49 0.63 -11.90
CA THR A 87 -14.50 0.29 -12.93
C THR A 87 -15.16 0.32 -14.30
N SER A 88 -14.35 0.34 -15.36
CA SER A 88 -14.83 0.36 -16.74
C SER A 88 -13.96 -0.56 -17.60
N ILE A 89 -14.28 -1.84 -17.61
CA ILE A 89 -13.69 -2.81 -18.53
C ILE A 89 -14.61 -2.90 -19.74
N GLY A 90 -14.11 -2.57 -20.95
CA GLY A 90 -14.93 -2.60 -22.17
C GLY A 90 -15.87 -1.40 -22.34
N GLY A 91 -15.60 -0.28 -21.68
CA GLY A 91 -16.25 1.03 -21.93
C GLY A 91 -17.54 1.30 -21.17
N LYS A 92 -18.20 0.28 -20.60
CA LYS A 92 -19.37 0.48 -19.72
C LYS A 92 -18.93 0.51 -18.26
N PRO A 93 -19.22 1.60 -17.51
CA PRO A 93 -18.92 1.64 -16.08
C PRO A 93 -19.84 0.68 -15.34
N PHE A 94 -19.29 -0.01 -14.35
CA PHE A 94 -20.05 -0.84 -13.43
C PHE A 94 -19.46 -0.80 -12.02
N GLU A 95 -20.27 -1.14 -11.04
CA GLU A 95 -19.94 -1.08 -9.63
C GLU A 95 -19.34 -2.40 -9.14
N GLY A 96 -18.34 -2.28 -8.27
CA GLY A 96 -17.79 -3.39 -7.51
C GLY A 96 -17.64 -3.02 -6.04
N LEU A 97 -17.37 -4.04 -5.21
CA LEU A 97 -17.03 -3.87 -3.80
C LEU A 97 -15.62 -4.35 -3.53
N THR A 98 -14.89 -3.60 -2.72
CA THR A 98 -13.68 -4.07 -2.07
C THR A 98 -14.00 -4.43 -0.62
N VAL A 99 -13.66 -5.65 -0.22
CA VAL A 99 -13.66 -6.10 1.18
C VAL A 99 -12.22 -6.19 1.67
N MET A 100 -11.92 -5.47 2.75
CA MET A 100 -10.62 -5.50 3.42
C MET A 100 -10.74 -6.23 4.76
N GLY A 101 -9.78 -7.11 5.05
CA GLY A 101 -9.76 -7.87 6.28
C GLY A 101 -8.36 -8.04 6.86
N THR A 102 -8.31 -8.24 8.18
CA THR A 102 -7.12 -8.64 8.93
C THR A 102 -7.29 -10.10 9.36
N VAL A 103 -6.46 -10.98 8.80
CA VAL A 103 -6.46 -12.41 9.14
C VAL A 103 -5.86 -12.62 10.51
N ASP A 104 -6.53 -13.43 11.32
CA ASP A 104 -6.10 -13.76 12.68
C ASP A 104 -4.97 -14.82 12.65
N TYR A 105 -3.75 -14.36 12.88
CA TYR A 105 -2.53 -15.16 12.96
C TYR A 105 -1.58 -14.51 13.99
N ASP A 106 -0.58 -15.26 14.46
CA ASP A 106 0.44 -14.77 15.40
C ASP A 106 1.03 -13.42 14.95
N ILE A 107 1.29 -13.28 13.65
CA ILE A 107 1.54 -12.00 13.00
C ILE A 107 0.33 -11.67 12.10
N PRO A 108 -0.61 -10.82 12.55
CA PRO A 108 -1.78 -10.48 11.75
C PRO A 108 -1.36 -9.80 10.44
N PHE A 109 -2.02 -10.19 9.35
CA PHE A 109 -1.77 -9.61 8.03
C PHE A 109 -3.07 -9.19 7.37
N ASN A 110 -2.95 -8.18 6.52
CA ASN A 110 -4.06 -7.56 5.82
C ASN A 110 -4.04 -8.00 4.35
N PHE A 111 -5.22 -8.11 3.76
CA PHE A 111 -5.39 -8.13 2.30
C PHE A 111 -6.82 -7.75 1.93
N ASN A 112 -7.03 -7.45 0.65
CA ASN A 112 -8.33 -7.11 0.10
C ASN A 112 -8.74 -8.08 -1.02
N LEU A 113 -10.05 -8.30 -1.16
CA LEU A 113 -10.65 -8.94 -2.33
C LEU A 113 -11.67 -7.99 -2.94
N ASN A 114 -11.70 -7.94 -4.27
CA ASN A 114 -12.73 -7.24 -5.00
C ASN A 114 -13.80 -8.19 -5.51
N PHE A 115 -15.02 -7.66 -5.57
CA PHE A 115 -16.24 -8.37 -5.90
C PHE A 115 -17.04 -7.58 -6.93
N GLU A 116 -17.54 -8.29 -7.93
CA GLU A 116 -18.29 -7.70 -9.04
C GLU A 116 -19.50 -8.58 -9.36
N GLU A 117 -20.60 -7.96 -9.78
CA GLU A 117 -21.80 -8.70 -10.17
C GLU A 117 -21.63 -9.25 -11.60
N SER A 118 -21.84 -10.55 -11.77
CA SER A 118 -21.89 -11.21 -13.08
C SER A 118 -23.09 -12.14 -13.13
N LYS A 119 -23.94 -11.96 -14.15
CA LYS A 119 -25.16 -12.77 -14.35
C LYS A 119 -26.06 -12.85 -13.10
N GLY A 120 -26.20 -11.74 -12.37
CA GLY A 120 -27.04 -11.65 -11.16
C GLY A 120 -26.37 -12.18 -9.88
N HIS A 121 -25.12 -12.64 -9.94
CA HIS A 121 -24.40 -13.20 -8.80
C HIS A 121 -23.11 -12.44 -8.52
N LEU A 122 -22.80 -12.22 -7.25
CA LEU A 122 -21.56 -11.57 -6.85
C LEU A 122 -20.39 -12.56 -6.99
N GLY A 123 -19.45 -12.30 -7.88
CA GLY A 123 -18.22 -13.09 -8.07
C GLY A 123 -17.00 -12.41 -7.46
N TYR A 124 -15.89 -13.14 -7.35
CA TYR A 124 -14.58 -12.53 -7.11
C TYR A 124 -14.05 -11.95 -8.43
N SER A 125 -13.53 -10.72 -8.43
CA SER A 125 -12.90 -10.12 -9.61
C SER A 125 -11.37 -10.07 -9.54
N THR A 126 -10.78 -10.14 -8.34
CA THR A 126 -9.31 -10.02 -8.17
C THR A 126 -8.56 -11.32 -7.95
N ILE A 127 -9.24 -12.45 -7.78
CA ILE A 127 -8.55 -13.74 -7.64
C ILE A 127 -7.87 -14.02 -8.97
N THR A 128 -6.56 -13.78 -9.04
CA THR A 128 -5.75 -14.15 -10.20
C THR A 128 -5.84 -15.65 -10.40
N ALA A 129 -5.62 -16.16 -11.62
CA ALA A 129 -5.69 -17.58 -11.90
C ALA A 129 -4.80 -18.44 -10.96
N ASP A 130 -3.72 -17.85 -10.43
CA ASP A 130 -2.79 -18.45 -9.46
C ASP A 130 -3.01 -18.03 -7.99
N GLN A 131 -3.96 -17.11 -7.72
CA GLN A 131 -4.23 -16.48 -6.42
C GLN A 131 -3.01 -15.78 -5.78
N SER A 132 -2.01 -15.39 -6.58
CA SER A 132 -0.71 -14.94 -6.08
C SER A 132 -0.80 -13.68 -5.20
N ASN A 133 -1.78 -12.81 -5.42
CA ASN A 133 -1.89 -11.54 -4.70
C ASN A 133 -2.33 -11.72 -3.24
N GLU A 134 -3.24 -12.66 -2.97
CA GLU A 134 -3.71 -12.97 -1.62
C GLU A 134 -2.65 -13.75 -0.83
N LEU A 135 -1.99 -14.69 -1.50
CA LEU A 135 -0.97 -15.55 -0.89
C LEU A 135 0.26 -14.76 -0.45
N LYS A 136 0.63 -13.70 -1.19
CA LYS A 136 1.70 -12.75 -0.81
C LYS A 136 1.52 -12.19 0.59
N ALA A 137 0.29 -11.89 1.01
CA ALA A 137 0.04 -11.33 2.33
C ALA A 137 0.36 -12.34 3.44
N ALA A 138 -0.03 -13.60 3.26
CA ALA A 138 0.28 -14.68 4.20
C ALA A 138 1.80 -14.99 4.23
N ILE A 139 2.45 -15.04 3.08
CA ILE A 139 3.91 -15.21 2.98
C ILE A 139 4.63 -14.04 3.69
N SER A 140 4.14 -12.81 3.51
CA SER A 140 4.66 -11.64 4.22
C SER A 140 4.58 -11.83 5.74
N ALA A 141 3.48 -12.36 6.27
CA ALA A 141 3.36 -12.63 7.70
C ALA A 141 4.37 -13.67 8.20
N LEU A 142 4.61 -14.74 7.43
CA LEU A 142 5.58 -15.79 7.75
C LEU A 142 7.02 -15.23 7.76
N MET A 143 7.37 -14.46 6.72
CA MET A 143 8.70 -13.84 6.63
C MET A 143 8.89 -12.76 7.70
N PHE A 144 7.86 -11.99 8.02
CA PHE A 144 7.89 -11.06 9.14
C PHE A 144 8.17 -11.79 10.45
N LYS A 145 7.42 -12.88 10.75
CA LYS A 145 7.64 -13.69 11.97
C LYS A 145 9.08 -14.20 12.06
N ARG A 146 9.68 -14.57 10.93
CA ARG A 146 11.07 -15.06 10.87
C ARG A 146 12.10 -13.97 11.20
N TYR A 147 11.86 -12.74 10.78
CA TYR A 147 12.78 -11.61 10.94
C TYR A 147 12.26 -10.53 11.91
N GLU A 148 11.28 -10.88 12.76
CA GLU A 148 10.52 -9.93 13.57
C GLU A 148 11.45 -9.06 14.41
N ASN A 149 12.43 -9.66 15.09
CA ASN A 149 13.38 -8.94 15.93
C ASN A 149 14.18 -7.90 15.13
N ASP A 150 14.71 -8.26 13.95
CA ASP A 150 15.51 -7.33 13.15
C ASP A 150 14.65 -6.20 12.55
N ILE A 151 13.45 -6.55 12.09
CA ILE A 151 12.48 -5.60 11.54
C ILE A 151 12.00 -4.62 12.61
N GLU A 152 11.62 -5.13 13.79
CA GLU A 152 11.14 -4.31 14.90
C GLU A 152 12.25 -3.43 15.48
N ASN A 153 13.48 -3.92 15.60
CA ASN A 153 14.62 -3.11 16.01
C ASN A 153 14.87 -1.95 15.03
N ALA A 154 14.85 -2.21 13.72
CA ALA A 154 14.99 -1.15 12.72
C ALA A 154 13.81 -0.17 12.74
N ARG A 155 12.58 -0.66 12.93
CA ARG A 155 11.38 0.18 13.03
C ARG A 155 11.46 1.11 14.23
N MET A 156 11.87 0.60 15.38
CA MET A 156 12.02 1.40 16.60
C MET A 156 13.13 2.44 16.45
N LYS A 157 14.26 2.08 15.82
CA LYS A 157 15.33 3.04 15.55
C LYS A 157 14.88 4.14 14.58
N PHE A 158 14.22 3.77 13.49
CA PHE A 158 13.64 4.72 12.55
C PHE A 158 12.64 5.67 13.24
N LYS A 159 11.69 5.11 14.00
CA LYS A 159 10.71 5.88 14.80
C LYS A 159 11.40 6.90 15.72
N GLU A 160 12.38 6.46 16.49
CA GLU A 160 13.13 7.31 17.42
C GLU A 160 13.75 8.52 16.72
N GLU A 161 14.42 8.29 15.58
CA GLU A 161 15.11 9.35 14.84
C GLU A 161 14.15 10.33 14.16
N VAL A 162 13.04 9.84 13.59
CA VAL A 162 12.08 10.71 12.88
C VAL A 162 11.19 11.50 13.83
N GLU A 163 10.82 10.93 14.99
CA GLU A 163 10.01 11.64 16.00
C GLU A 163 10.78 12.82 16.61
N LYS A 164 12.10 12.70 16.83
CA LYS A 164 12.97 13.81 17.27
C LYS A 164 12.89 15.03 16.35
N GLN A 165 12.61 14.80 15.06
CA GLN A 165 12.52 15.84 14.05
C GLN A 165 11.08 16.25 13.74
N GLY A 166 10.10 15.80 14.53
CA GLY A 166 8.69 16.17 14.41
C GLY A 166 7.93 15.47 13.27
N TYR A 167 8.47 14.38 12.74
CA TYR A 167 7.73 13.47 11.85
C TYR A 167 6.85 12.52 12.68
N TYR A 168 5.88 11.89 12.04
CA TYR A 168 4.91 11.03 12.72
C TYR A 168 4.38 9.90 11.83
N ALA A 169 3.78 8.88 12.45
CA ALA A 169 3.02 7.85 11.75
C ALA A 169 1.58 8.29 11.48
N MET A 170 0.96 7.65 10.48
CA MET A 170 -0.50 7.65 10.32
C MET A 170 -1.18 7.05 11.55
N ASN A 171 -2.37 7.55 11.90
CA ASN A 171 -3.12 7.00 13.02
C ASN A 171 -3.56 5.54 12.80
N ASN A 172 -3.71 4.81 13.90
CA ASN A 172 -4.01 3.38 13.87
C ASN A 172 -5.33 3.02 13.19
N LYS A 173 -6.36 3.89 13.28
CA LYS A 173 -7.68 3.62 12.68
C LYS A 173 -7.59 3.70 11.16
N LEU A 174 -6.85 4.68 10.63
CA LEU A 174 -6.65 4.87 9.20
C LEU A 174 -5.66 3.88 8.59
N MET A 175 -4.58 3.56 9.31
CA MET A 175 -3.55 2.60 8.88
C MET A 175 -4.15 1.24 8.52
N LYS A 176 -5.10 0.76 9.33
CA LYS A 176 -5.78 -0.53 9.09
C LYS A 176 -6.72 -0.50 7.87
N GLN A 177 -7.13 0.68 7.42
CA GLN A 177 -8.07 0.87 6.30
C GLN A 177 -7.37 1.17 4.97
N GLN A 178 -6.04 1.06 4.89
CA GLN A 178 -5.33 1.12 3.60
C GLN A 178 -5.44 -0.25 2.91
N GLU A 179 -5.46 -0.26 1.57
CA GLU A 179 -5.39 -1.50 0.78
C GLU A 179 -3.97 -2.06 0.74
N PHE A 180 -3.45 -2.41 1.91
CA PHE A 180 -2.14 -3.00 2.03
C PHE A 180 -2.22 -4.52 2.17
N ARG A 181 -1.35 -5.21 1.44
CA ARG A 181 -1.22 -6.67 1.46
C ARG A 181 0.06 -7.06 2.20
N GLY A 182 -0.10 -7.57 3.42
CA GLY A 182 1.01 -7.94 4.29
C GLY A 182 0.84 -7.40 5.70
N VAL A 183 1.95 -7.12 6.37
CA VAL A 183 1.99 -6.72 7.78
C VAL A 183 2.11 -5.20 7.88
N THR A 184 1.23 -4.59 8.68
CA THR A 184 1.28 -3.15 8.97
C THR A 184 1.57 -2.92 10.46
N ARG A 185 2.40 -1.91 10.74
CA ARG A 185 2.69 -1.37 12.07
C ARG A 185 2.86 0.15 11.95
N PRO A 186 2.72 0.92 13.05
CA PRO A 186 3.11 2.32 13.02
C PRO A 186 4.55 2.47 12.54
N TYR A 187 4.76 3.35 11.56
CA TYR A 187 6.02 3.57 10.83
C TYR A 187 6.49 2.45 9.90
N LEU A 188 5.71 1.40 9.66
CA LEU A 188 6.18 0.25 8.90
C LEU A 188 5.08 -0.47 8.13
N ASN A 189 5.36 -0.72 6.85
CA ASN A 189 4.67 -1.69 6.03
C ASN A 189 5.67 -2.77 5.61
N PHE A 190 5.28 -4.04 5.73
CA PHE A 190 6.09 -5.18 5.30
C PHE A 190 5.31 -6.07 4.36
N SER A 191 5.89 -6.34 3.19
CA SER A 191 5.30 -7.19 2.15
C SER A 191 6.37 -8.01 1.44
N THR A 192 5.94 -8.85 0.50
CA THR A 192 6.81 -9.52 -0.47
C THR A 192 6.22 -9.43 -1.87
N ASN A 193 7.08 -9.40 -2.88
CA ASN A 193 6.68 -9.59 -4.27
C ASN A 193 6.60 -11.07 -4.68
N THR A 194 7.02 -11.99 -3.81
CA THR A 194 7.10 -13.42 -4.11
C THR A 194 5.77 -14.01 -4.51
N SER A 195 5.74 -14.53 -5.74
CA SER A 195 4.63 -15.32 -6.24
C SER A 195 4.88 -16.80 -5.98
N ILE A 196 4.00 -17.43 -5.20
CA ILE A 196 3.95 -18.88 -5.01
C ILE A 196 2.57 -19.33 -5.47
N GLY A 197 2.52 -20.35 -6.32
CA GLY A 197 1.25 -20.92 -6.78
C GLY A 197 0.45 -21.54 -5.62
N LEU A 198 -0.88 -21.56 -5.76
CA LEU A 198 -1.78 -22.06 -4.71
C LEU A 198 -1.44 -23.48 -4.21
N ASN A 199 -1.03 -24.39 -5.09
CA ASN A 199 -0.69 -25.76 -4.71
C ASN A 199 0.54 -25.82 -3.82
N ASP A 200 1.60 -25.11 -4.19
CA ASP A 200 2.83 -25.01 -3.40
C ASP A 200 2.56 -24.29 -2.08
N PHE A 201 1.74 -23.23 -2.10
CA PHE A 201 1.31 -22.56 -0.87
C PHE A 201 0.61 -23.52 0.09
N LYS A 202 -0.37 -24.29 -0.40
CA LYS A 202 -1.13 -25.25 0.42
C LYS A 202 -0.23 -26.34 1.00
N LYS A 203 0.75 -26.82 0.22
CA LYS A 203 1.67 -27.88 0.61
C LYS A 203 2.72 -27.41 1.60
N ASP A 204 3.37 -26.29 1.32
CA ASP A 204 4.60 -25.90 2.01
C ASP A 204 4.39 -24.78 3.04
N PHE A 205 3.55 -23.78 2.73
CA PHE A 205 3.44 -22.56 3.53
C PHE A 205 2.25 -22.58 4.50
N LYS A 206 1.08 -23.06 4.05
CA LYS A 206 -0.13 -23.16 4.87
C LYS A 206 0.11 -23.93 6.19
N PRO A 207 0.87 -25.04 6.24
CA PRO A 207 1.15 -25.71 7.51
C PRO A 207 1.88 -24.83 8.52
N LEU A 208 2.74 -23.90 8.07
CA LEU A 208 3.48 -23.00 8.96
C LEU A 208 2.60 -21.96 9.66
N LEU A 209 1.43 -21.65 9.12
CA LEU A 209 0.45 -20.78 9.77
C LEU A 209 -0.10 -21.36 11.08
N ASN A 210 0.14 -22.65 11.35
CA ASN A 210 -0.30 -23.30 12.59
C ASN A 210 0.85 -23.66 13.53
N VAL A 211 2.11 -23.42 13.13
CA VAL A 211 3.29 -23.72 13.95
C VAL A 211 3.57 -22.53 14.88
N LYS A 212 3.43 -22.78 16.18
CA LYS A 212 3.63 -21.77 17.25
C LYS A 212 4.93 -21.95 18.02
N ASP A 213 5.59 -23.09 17.89
CA ASP A 213 6.83 -23.40 18.58
C ASP A 213 8.08 -23.00 17.78
N LYS A 214 9.26 -23.28 18.36
CA LYS A 214 10.56 -22.96 17.76
C LYS A 214 10.85 -23.71 16.46
N SER A 215 10.13 -24.81 16.15
CA SER A 215 10.31 -25.54 14.90
C SER A 215 9.92 -24.71 13.68
N PHE A 216 9.11 -23.65 13.88
CA PHE A 216 8.81 -22.66 12.84
C PHE A 216 10.07 -22.15 12.14
N TYR A 217 11.09 -21.73 12.91
CA TYR A 217 12.30 -21.11 12.38
C TYR A 217 13.10 -22.07 11.50
N THR A 218 13.26 -23.33 11.93
CA THR A 218 13.93 -24.34 11.11
C THR A 218 13.17 -24.62 9.82
N ARG A 219 11.83 -24.73 9.88
CA ARG A 219 11.01 -25.04 8.71
C ARG A 219 10.99 -23.89 7.70
N ILE A 220 10.84 -22.64 8.16
CA ILE A 220 10.87 -21.49 7.25
C ILE A 220 12.26 -21.31 6.64
N ASP A 221 13.36 -21.59 7.38
CA ASP A 221 14.72 -21.56 6.81
C ASP A 221 14.92 -22.62 5.72
N ILE A 222 14.32 -23.82 5.86
CA ILE A 222 14.31 -24.84 4.80
C ILE A 222 13.55 -24.33 3.58
N LEU A 223 12.38 -23.71 3.77
CA LEU A 223 11.62 -23.13 2.67
C LEU A 223 12.36 -21.97 2.00
N SER A 224 13.07 -21.12 2.74
CA SER A 224 13.90 -20.05 2.16
C SER A 224 15.05 -20.57 1.32
N ARG A 225 15.56 -21.79 1.57
CA ARG A 225 16.52 -22.43 0.66
C ARG A 225 15.85 -23.00 -0.60
N LYS A 226 14.64 -23.55 -0.45
CA LYS A 226 13.85 -24.09 -1.58
C LYS A 226 13.32 -22.97 -2.49
N TYR A 227 12.97 -21.83 -1.90
CA TYR A 227 12.43 -20.64 -2.55
C TYR A 227 13.28 -19.42 -2.18
N PRO A 228 14.49 -19.26 -2.74
CA PRO A 228 15.40 -18.17 -2.41
C PRO A 228 14.79 -16.77 -2.56
N GLN A 229 13.88 -16.61 -3.54
CA GLN A 229 13.17 -15.36 -3.78
C GLN A 229 12.40 -14.84 -2.57
N LEU A 230 12.07 -15.72 -1.60
CA LEU A 230 11.42 -15.32 -0.34
C LEU A 230 12.20 -14.25 0.42
N MET A 231 13.54 -14.29 0.37
CA MET A 231 14.40 -13.32 1.03
C MET A 231 14.68 -12.11 0.13
N ASP A 232 14.97 -12.35 -1.14
CA ASP A 232 15.36 -11.29 -2.10
C ASP A 232 14.22 -10.30 -2.36
N GLU A 233 12.99 -10.79 -2.36
CA GLU A 233 11.80 -10.01 -2.67
C GLU A 233 11.06 -9.48 -1.45
N MET A 234 11.65 -9.64 -0.25
CA MET A 234 11.16 -8.95 0.95
C MET A 234 11.18 -7.44 0.70
N ARG A 235 10.09 -6.78 1.11
CA ARG A 235 9.95 -5.32 1.04
C ARG A 235 9.57 -4.78 2.40
N THR A 236 10.48 -4.00 2.97
CA THR A 236 10.32 -3.34 4.25
C THR A 236 10.25 -1.83 4.01
N GLU A 237 9.05 -1.26 4.14
CA GLU A 237 8.79 0.16 3.92
C GLU A 237 8.67 0.88 5.27
N PHE A 238 9.67 1.67 5.63
CA PHE A 238 9.64 2.60 6.75
C PHE A 238 8.93 3.89 6.32
N ILE A 239 7.89 4.29 7.04
CA ILE A 239 6.99 5.36 6.59
C ILE A 239 6.87 6.45 7.65
N ALA A 240 7.10 7.70 7.24
CA ALA A 240 6.92 8.87 8.10
C ALA A 240 6.15 9.99 7.37
N PHE A 241 5.37 10.76 8.12
CA PHE A 241 4.60 11.89 7.63
C PHE A 241 5.14 13.22 8.19
N TYR A 242 5.00 14.28 7.40
CA TYR A 242 5.37 15.65 7.79
C TYR A 242 4.36 16.66 7.26
N ASN A 243 4.20 17.81 7.91
CA ASN A 243 3.31 18.87 7.43
C ASN A 243 4.10 20.12 7.01
N LYS A 244 4.60 20.88 7.99
CA LYS A 244 5.16 22.25 7.81
C LYS A 244 6.61 22.31 7.34
N LYS A 245 7.17 21.23 6.78
CA LYS A 245 8.59 21.18 6.36
C LYS A 245 8.73 21.43 4.86
N ALA A 246 9.76 22.19 4.47
CA ALA A 246 10.10 22.36 3.07
C ALA A 246 10.61 21.04 2.47
N LYS A 247 10.34 20.83 1.18
CA LYS A 247 10.71 19.59 0.49
C LYS A 247 12.21 19.31 0.56
N ASP A 248 13.03 20.35 0.40
CA ASP A 248 14.49 20.24 0.39
C ASP A 248 15.05 19.89 1.77
N ASP A 249 14.45 20.43 2.84
CA ASP A 249 14.82 20.06 4.21
C ASP A 249 14.51 18.59 4.50
N VAL A 250 13.34 18.11 4.06
CA VAL A 250 12.97 16.70 4.20
C VAL A 250 13.92 15.82 3.40
N ASN A 251 14.27 16.21 2.17
CA ASN A 251 15.21 15.49 1.34
C ASN A 251 16.59 15.40 2.01
N LYS A 252 17.14 16.53 2.46
CA LYS A 252 18.42 16.59 3.19
C LYS A 252 18.39 15.75 4.46
N TYR A 253 17.34 15.87 5.26
CA TYR A 253 17.18 15.08 6.49
C TYR A 253 17.13 13.59 6.20
N SER A 254 16.33 13.17 5.22
CA SER A 254 16.21 11.77 4.86
C SER A 254 17.58 11.18 4.48
N TRP A 255 18.43 11.90 3.73
CA TRP A 255 19.79 11.45 3.42
C TRP A 255 20.64 11.22 4.68
N ASN A 256 20.56 12.13 5.64
CA ASN A 256 21.27 12.01 6.91
C ASN A 256 20.75 10.84 7.76
N LEU A 257 19.45 10.54 7.68
CA LEU A 257 18.81 9.46 8.44
C LEU A 257 19.37 8.07 8.10
N GLN A 258 19.96 7.89 6.92
CA GLN A 258 20.63 6.65 6.56
C GLN A 258 21.74 6.30 7.56
N ILE A 259 22.46 7.30 8.10
CA ILE A 259 23.59 7.08 9.01
C ILE A 259 23.14 6.38 10.31
N PRO A 260 22.25 6.96 11.14
CA PRO A 260 21.87 6.36 12.42
C PRO A 260 21.00 5.10 12.30
N THR A 261 20.44 4.81 11.11
CA THR A 261 19.56 3.65 10.89
C THR A 261 20.26 2.47 10.22
N ASN A 262 21.40 2.70 9.56
CA ASN A 262 22.08 1.73 8.70
C ASN A 262 22.31 0.37 9.38
N ASP A 263 22.84 0.37 10.60
CA ASP A 263 23.26 -0.86 11.29
C ASP A 263 22.10 -1.80 11.63
N THR A 264 20.90 -1.24 11.81
CA THR A 264 19.69 -2.03 12.02
C THR A 264 19.09 -2.48 10.69
N MET A 265 18.97 -1.59 9.71
CA MET A 265 18.31 -1.88 8.43
C MET A 265 19.09 -2.89 7.57
N LYS A 266 20.43 -2.91 7.64
CA LYS A 266 21.27 -3.84 6.85
C LYS A 266 21.12 -5.31 7.24
N LYS A 267 20.55 -5.59 8.43
CA LYS A 267 20.28 -6.96 8.91
C LYS A 267 19.04 -7.58 8.27
N ILE A 268 18.15 -6.74 7.72
CA ILE A 268 16.91 -7.19 7.11
C ILE A 268 17.19 -7.57 5.65
N PRO A 269 16.80 -8.78 5.20
CA PRO A 269 16.90 -9.16 3.79
C PRO A 269 16.02 -8.31 2.85
N GLY A 270 16.29 -8.42 1.56
CA GLY A 270 15.52 -7.76 0.51
C GLY A 270 15.64 -6.23 0.53
N THR A 271 14.61 -5.56 0.01
CA THR A 271 14.59 -4.11 -0.17
C THR A 271 14.09 -3.40 1.09
N LYS A 272 14.82 -2.39 1.54
CA LYS A 272 14.42 -1.49 2.63
C LYS A 272 14.23 -0.10 2.05
N MET A 273 13.02 0.43 2.12
CA MET A 273 12.69 1.77 1.64
C MET A 273 12.27 2.66 2.79
N MET A 274 12.74 3.90 2.81
CA MET A 274 12.25 4.96 3.68
C MET A 274 11.40 5.91 2.85
N TYR A 275 10.16 6.15 3.26
CA TYR A 275 9.20 7.03 2.61
C TYR A 275 8.80 8.18 3.54
N PHE A 276 8.84 9.39 2.99
CA PHE A 276 8.38 10.60 3.65
C PHE A 276 7.24 11.22 2.87
N TYR A 277 6.05 11.23 3.48
CA TYR A 277 4.85 11.75 2.87
C TYR A 277 4.45 13.08 3.48
N LYS A 278 4.13 14.06 2.63
CA LYS A 278 3.49 15.27 3.11
C LYS A 278 2.08 14.93 3.59
N ASP A 279 1.71 15.47 4.73
CA ASP A 279 0.38 15.33 5.29
C ASP A 279 -0.63 16.12 4.46
N GLY A 280 -1.86 15.62 4.44
CA GLY A 280 -2.87 16.02 3.48
C GLY A 280 -3.03 14.97 2.38
N VAL A 281 -4.01 14.10 2.58
CA VAL A 281 -4.41 13.07 1.60
C VAL A 281 -5.86 13.29 1.18
N SER A 282 -6.25 12.72 0.04
CA SER A 282 -7.66 12.58 -0.31
C SER A 282 -8.37 11.71 0.74
N PRO A 283 -9.56 12.07 1.22
CA PRO A 283 -10.29 11.21 2.15
C PRO A 283 -11.02 10.05 1.45
N SER A 284 -11.27 10.14 0.15
CA SER A 284 -12.08 9.16 -0.59
C SER A 284 -11.32 8.36 -1.64
N GLU A 285 -10.28 8.95 -2.25
CA GLU A 285 -9.54 8.33 -3.33
C GLU A 285 -8.33 7.55 -2.81
N LEU A 286 -8.14 6.33 -3.31
CA LEU A 286 -6.90 5.59 -3.18
C LEU A 286 -6.01 5.86 -4.41
N GLY A 287 -4.69 5.91 -4.19
CA GLY A 287 -3.70 5.88 -5.25
C GLY A 287 -3.50 4.46 -5.79
N GLY A 288 -2.72 4.33 -6.87
CA GLY A 288 -2.42 3.02 -7.46
C GLY A 288 -1.63 2.06 -6.57
N ASP A 289 -1.10 2.54 -5.44
CA ASP A 289 -0.42 1.74 -4.41
C ASP A 289 -1.37 1.28 -3.29
N GLY A 290 -2.68 1.50 -3.42
CA GLY A 290 -3.70 1.12 -2.44
C GLY A 290 -3.70 1.99 -1.18
N LYS A 291 -2.88 3.04 -1.12
CA LYS A 291 -2.86 4.02 -0.02
C LYS A 291 -3.73 5.22 -0.39
N LEU A 292 -4.22 5.99 0.59
CA LEU A 292 -4.94 7.23 0.30
C LEU A 292 -4.13 8.14 -0.61
N LYS A 293 -4.80 8.66 -1.65
CA LYS A 293 -4.15 9.45 -2.69
C LYS A 293 -3.49 10.68 -2.09
N ARG A 294 -2.18 10.74 -2.25
CA ARG A 294 -1.33 11.83 -1.78
C ARG A 294 -1.48 13.04 -2.70
N GLN A 295 -1.34 14.24 -2.14
CA GLN A 295 -1.40 15.49 -2.90
C GLN A 295 -0.05 15.90 -3.50
N THR A 296 1.05 15.32 -3.03
CA THR A 296 2.41 15.61 -3.49
C THR A 296 3.17 14.34 -3.82
N LYS A 297 4.22 14.48 -4.63
CA LYS A 297 5.23 13.42 -4.82
C LYS A 297 5.88 13.08 -3.48
N ASP A 298 6.22 11.82 -3.33
CA ASP A 298 6.94 11.27 -2.20
C ASP A 298 8.44 11.58 -2.26
N ILE A 299 9.05 11.64 -1.09
CA ILE A 299 10.50 11.59 -0.94
C ILE A 299 10.81 10.18 -0.45
N SER A 300 11.65 9.47 -1.19
CA SER A 300 11.99 8.09 -0.89
C SER A 300 13.48 7.82 -1.03
N MET A 301 13.97 6.85 -0.28
CA MET A 301 15.34 6.36 -0.42
C MET A 301 15.50 4.94 0.07
N ILE A 302 16.57 4.30 -0.38
CA ILE A 302 16.95 2.98 0.08
C ILE A 302 17.60 3.11 1.47
N GLY A 303 17.21 2.23 2.39
CA GLY A 303 17.79 2.09 3.72
C GLY A 303 18.80 0.95 3.81
N GLY A 304 19.74 1.04 4.75
CA GLY A 304 20.75 0.00 4.98
C GLY A 304 21.90 -0.06 3.96
N GLU A 305 22.02 0.96 3.09
CA GLU A 305 23.02 1.02 2.02
C GLU A 305 24.10 2.09 2.26
N TRP A 306 24.14 2.69 3.46
CA TRP A 306 25.00 3.83 3.75
C TRP A 306 26.49 3.50 3.55
N ASP A 307 26.92 2.31 3.98
CA ASP A 307 28.31 1.87 3.87
C ASP A 307 28.77 1.80 2.40
N ARG A 308 27.88 1.31 1.51
CA ARG A 308 28.13 1.26 0.06
C ARG A 308 28.19 2.66 -0.54
N ILE A 309 27.19 3.50 -0.23
CA ILE A 309 27.10 4.88 -0.72
C ILE A 309 28.33 5.70 -0.30
N LYS A 310 28.78 5.55 0.96
CA LYS A 310 29.99 6.21 1.47
C LYS A 310 31.23 5.78 0.71
N LYS A 311 31.39 4.48 0.43
CA LYS A 311 32.52 3.95 -0.34
C LYS A 311 32.54 4.47 -1.78
N GLU A 312 31.39 4.51 -2.45
CA GLU A 312 31.25 5.03 -3.82
C GLU A 312 31.63 6.51 -3.92
N LYS A 313 31.17 7.34 -2.97
CA LYS A 313 31.54 8.76 -2.90
C LYS A 313 33.04 8.96 -2.70
N ASN A 314 33.64 8.20 -1.77
CA ASN A 314 35.07 8.29 -1.50
C ASN A 314 35.91 7.88 -2.72
N ASN A 315 35.47 6.86 -3.47
CA ASN A 315 36.16 6.44 -4.68
C ASN A 315 36.02 7.48 -5.79
N LYS A 316 34.84 8.06 -5.99
CA LYS A 316 34.62 9.11 -6.99
C LYS A 316 35.53 10.32 -6.74
N ASN A 317 35.59 10.80 -5.50
CA ASN A 317 36.46 11.92 -5.12
C ASN A 317 37.96 11.62 -5.31
N LYS A 318 38.38 10.34 -5.22
CA LYS A 318 39.76 9.94 -5.50
C LYS A 318 40.12 10.02 -6.98
N PHE A 319 39.18 9.69 -7.88
CA PHE A 319 39.39 9.76 -9.32
C PHE A 319 39.32 11.20 -9.84
N ASP A 320 38.43 12.02 -9.29
CA ASP A 320 38.32 13.45 -9.65
C ASP A 320 39.58 14.22 -9.20
N ASN A 321 40.17 13.88 -8.05
CA ASN A 321 41.40 14.51 -7.55
C ASN A 321 42.72 13.90 -8.11
N SER A 322 42.66 12.84 -8.91
CA SER A 322 43.83 12.26 -9.60
C SER A 322 43.94 12.71 -11.06
N SER A 323 43.12 13.68 -11.45
CA SER A 323 43.02 14.23 -12.81
C SER A 323 43.59 15.65 -12.93
N GLU A 324 44.23 16.16 -11.87
CA GLU A 324 45.02 17.41 -11.84
C GLU A 324 46.52 17.08 -11.83
#